data_AF-A0A956BCA8-F1
#
_entry.id   AF-A0A956BCA8-F1
#
_cell.length_a   1.000
_cell.length_b   1.000
_cell.length_c   1.000
_cell.angle_alpha   90.00
_cell.angle_beta   90.00
_cell.angle_gamma   90.00
#
_symmetry.space_group_name_H-M   'P 1'
#
loop_
_entity.id
_entity.type
_entity.pdbx_description
1 polymer ?
#
loop_
_entity_poly.entity_id
_entity_poly.type
_entity_poly.pdbx_seq_one_letter_code
_entity_poly.pdbx_strand_id
1 'polypeptide(L)'
;VTRRELALKMLKFSYPRALHYFKREFRAVARLVHPNLVALHDLHVADGQYFYTMELIDGVDLYEYVNGHNHVVTDPKVLTRADRVARVRNAIVQLLRALAYLHGQGCIHRDIKPSNVLVDRSGQVKLVDFGIVKELLPGGQGQSLSQVFGTSTYFSPEQSLGSRVTAATDLYAAGVVLYELLAGTPPFEGEGPEVAEAHRKRPPPSLVTRVPGVPKDLAAVCMELLSKDPAQRPSAREALEMLQADLDEDDGERTEFVGRRAARKQLHQALEAVRQGSGRLVLIAGGSGAGKSALVDAFAQESRLYGASAFTGACVHRDHVPLRGLDTVVERLAEAYRKQVARILRTLPAIERGPLIRAFTFLGELLPASEHGQTAGRDNGPGLGLRALFSALGERRLLILTVEHLHLADDATCDALEALLTGEDMPPVLLLLTLRPEVVSPNSRIAALLEVAAAHPDAEMVTLGPLRQDEIERLLDEHVPGAPPGLADHIAQQTDGVPLFVTDMVRTVRRDPGAPPPTLEESVARRIEGLDADAQRVLAATCLSRRPPRDRVLERACGLEADALYDAMVALNGAGLVRPEADRDGVVVAVPVHPRLMDVARRGLDALHVRQMHEAL
;
A
#
# COMPACT_ATOMS: atom_id res chain seq x y z
N VAL A 1 20.51 23.60 4.97
CA VAL A 1 19.65 22.86 5.93
C VAL A 1 18.33 23.60 5.97
N THR A 2 17.39 23.22 5.12
CA THR A 2 16.01 23.69 5.19
C THR A 2 15.38 23.05 6.42
N ARG A 3 14.70 23.85 7.26
CA ARG A 3 13.94 23.33 8.42
C ARG A 3 12.53 23.05 7.94
N ARG A 4 12.18 21.77 7.76
CA ARG A 4 10.83 21.31 7.42
C ARG A 4 10.01 21.11 8.69
N GLU A 5 8.79 21.62 8.71
CA GLU A 5 7.79 21.27 9.72
C GLU A 5 7.06 20.00 9.27
N LEU A 6 6.95 19.02 10.18
CA LEU A 6 6.38 17.72 9.94
C LEU A 6 5.37 17.40 11.03
N ALA A 7 4.35 16.62 10.69
CA ALA A 7 3.50 16.01 11.69
C ALA A 7 4.18 14.73 12.19
N LEU A 8 4.25 14.56 13.52
CA LEU A 8 4.74 13.35 14.16
C LEU A 8 3.58 12.62 14.83
N LYS A 9 3.32 11.39 14.42
CA LYS A 9 2.41 10.50 15.13
C LYS A 9 3.22 9.60 16.04
N MET A 10 2.93 9.67 17.34
CA MET A 10 3.65 8.92 18.37
C MET A 10 2.70 7.99 19.10
N LEU A 11 3.19 6.81 19.46
CA LEU A 11 2.45 5.90 20.32
C LEU A 11 2.53 6.39 21.78
N LYS A 12 1.39 6.78 22.37
CA LYS A 12 1.34 7.27 23.77
C LYS A 12 1.68 6.19 24.81
N PHE A 13 1.38 4.92 24.51
CA PHE A 13 1.67 3.77 25.38
C PHE A 13 2.15 2.59 24.54
N SER A 14 3.34 2.07 24.82
CA SER A 14 3.98 0.97 24.08
C SER A 14 3.78 -0.38 24.76
N TYR A 15 2.59 -0.96 24.62
CA TYR A 15 2.45 -2.42 24.76
C TYR A 15 2.64 -3.09 23.38
N PRO A 16 3.22 -4.30 23.31
CA PRO A 16 3.63 -4.91 22.04
C PRO A 16 2.51 -4.97 20.99
N ARG A 17 1.26 -5.22 21.41
CA ARG A 17 0.09 -5.19 20.52
C ARG A 17 -0.22 -3.82 19.91
N ALA A 18 -0.09 -2.72 20.66
CA ALA A 18 -0.28 -1.37 20.10
C ALA A 18 0.83 -1.02 19.12
N LEU A 19 2.07 -1.39 19.45
CA LEU A 19 3.21 -1.23 18.57
C LEU A 19 3.05 -2.02 17.25
N HIS A 20 2.57 -3.26 17.34
CA HIS A 20 2.22 -4.06 16.18
C HIS A 20 1.31 -3.27 15.21
N TYR A 21 0.16 -2.80 15.69
CA TYR A 21 -0.79 -2.13 14.82
C TYR A 21 -0.28 -0.79 14.32
N PHE A 22 0.53 -0.09 15.11
CA PHE A 22 1.18 1.15 14.70
C PHE A 22 2.13 0.96 13.50
N LYS A 23 2.99 -0.08 13.55
CA LYS A 23 3.85 -0.43 12.41
C LYS A 23 3.04 -0.89 11.21
N ARG A 24 1.96 -1.66 11.44
CA ARG A 24 1.06 -2.14 10.39
C ARG A 24 0.33 -1.00 9.69
N GLU A 25 -0.09 0.02 10.42
CA GLU A 25 -0.72 1.22 9.88
C GLU A 25 0.24 1.93 8.92
N PHE A 26 1.46 2.24 9.37
CA PHE A 26 2.48 2.86 8.52
C PHE A 26 2.75 2.03 7.27
N ARG A 27 3.08 0.74 7.41
CA ARG A 27 3.50 -0.11 6.28
C ARG A 27 2.40 -0.37 5.25
N ALA A 28 1.13 -0.33 5.67
CA ALA A 28 0.01 -0.53 4.77
C ALA A 28 -0.11 0.61 3.76
N VAL A 29 0.33 1.83 4.13
CA VAL A 29 0.06 3.04 3.35
C VAL A 29 1.32 3.83 2.98
N ALA A 30 2.49 3.50 3.53
CA ALA A 30 3.76 4.18 3.26
C ALA A 30 4.22 4.13 1.79
N ARG A 31 3.62 3.25 0.97
CA ARG A 31 3.87 3.15 -0.47
C ARG A 31 2.80 3.81 -1.32
N LEU A 32 1.69 4.21 -0.69
CA LEU A 32 0.56 4.82 -1.36
C LEU A 32 0.87 6.28 -1.61
N VAL A 33 0.60 6.73 -2.84
CA VAL A 33 0.85 8.11 -3.25
C VAL A 33 -0.38 8.57 -4.01
N HIS A 34 -1.10 9.52 -3.43
CA HIS A 34 -2.30 10.06 -4.02
C HIS A 34 -2.52 11.48 -3.50
N PRO A 35 -2.94 12.45 -4.33
CA PRO A 35 -3.13 13.84 -3.91
C PRO A 35 -4.13 14.00 -2.77
N ASN A 36 -5.08 13.07 -2.62
CA ASN A 36 -6.07 13.05 -1.53
C ASN A 36 -5.75 12.11 -0.36
N LEU A 37 -4.56 11.52 -0.30
CA LEU A 37 -4.09 10.74 0.85
C LEU A 37 -2.95 11.46 1.55
N VAL A 38 -2.85 11.25 2.87
CA VAL A 38 -1.71 11.75 3.63
C VAL A 38 -0.41 11.06 3.22
N ALA A 39 0.62 11.85 2.89
CA ALA A 39 1.95 11.33 2.61
C ALA A 39 2.68 10.96 3.92
N LEU A 40 3.02 9.68 4.09
CA LEU A 40 3.90 9.22 5.16
C LEU A 40 5.37 9.32 4.72
N HIS A 41 6.24 9.76 5.63
CA HIS A 41 7.68 9.87 5.38
C HIS A 41 8.40 8.67 5.99
N ASP A 42 8.74 8.72 7.28
CA ASP A 42 9.63 7.76 7.92
C ASP A 42 9.04 7.17 9.20
N LEU A 43 9.25 5.87 9.40
CA LEU A 43 8.97 5.18 10.66
C LEU A 43 10.27 5.00 11.43
N HIS A 44 10.32 5.48 12.66
CA HIS A 44 11.50 5.47 13.50
C HIS A 44 11.24 4.83 14.86
N VAL A 45 12.33 4.41 15.48
CA VAL A 45 12.40 4.09 16.90
C VAL A 45 13.58 4.87 17.50
N ALA A 46 13.29 5.66 18.53
CA ALA A 46 14.31 6.39 19.30
C ALA A 46 13.98 6.23 20.79
N ASP A 47 14.98 5.86 21.61
CA ASP A 47 14.82 5.64 23.05
C ASP A 47 13.64 4.72 23.43
N GLY A 48 13.38 3.70 22.59
CA GLY A 48 12.27 2.76 22.76
C GLY A 48 10.89 3.31 22.39
N GLN A 49 10.80 4.55 21.94
CA GLN A 49 9.59 5.19 21.48
C GLN A 49 9.48 5.14 19.96
N TYR A 50 8.36 4.59 19.49
CA TYR A 50 8.06 4.47 18.07
C TYR A 50 7.23 5.66 17.61
N PHE A 51 7.61 6.24 16.48
CA PHE A 51 6.89 7.33 15.86
C PHE A 51 7.07 7.25 14.34
N TYR A 52 6.12 7.80 13.60
CA TYR A 52 6.33 8.08 12.19
C TYR A 52 6.06 9.54 11.87
N THR A 53 6.78 10.03 10.86
CA THR A 53 6.64 11.37 10.31
C THR A 53 5.70 11.33 9.10
N MET A 54 4.93 12.39 8.92
CA MET A 54 4.00 12.55 7.81
C MET A 54 3.88 14.03 7.43
N GLU A 55 3.31 14.30 6.25
CA GLU A 55 3.06 15.67 5.82
C GLU A 55 2.25 16.43 6.88
N LEU A 56 2.65 17.67 7.15
CA LEU A 56 1.90 18.55 8.03
C LEU A 56 0.80 19.23 7.22
N ILE A 57 -0.45 18.84 7.46
CA ILE A 57 -1.60 19.49 6.82
C ILE A 57 -1.96 20.77 7.58
N ASP A 58 -1.62 21.91 6.98
CA ASP A 58 -2.05 23.22 7.46
C ASP A 58 -3.48 23.50 6.96
N GLY A 59 -4.45 23.07 7.77
CA GLY A 59 -5.86 23.04 7.40
C GLY A 59 -6.79 22.80 8.58
N VAL A 60 -8.05 22.54 8.27
CA VAL A 60 -9.11 22.24 9.23
C VAL A 60 -9.78 20.91 8.89
N ASP A 61 -10.56 20.34 9.80
CA ASP A 61 -11.36 19.16 9.47
C ASP A 61 -12.50 19.49 8.48
N LEU A 62 -13.03 18.45 7.84
CA LEU A 62 -14.05 18.58 6.81
C LEU A 62 -15.31 19.30 7.29
N TYR A 63 -15.70 19.13 8.56
CA TYR A 63 -16.89 19.76 9.11
C TYR A 63 -16.68 21.28 9.29
N GLU A 64 -15.50 21.67 9.80
CA GLU A 64 -15.10 23.07 9.93
C GLU A 64 -15.00 23.74 8.56
N TYR A 65 -14.39 23.07 7.57
CA TYR A 65 -14.25 23.59 6.20
C TYR A 65 -15.59 23.94 5.53
N VAL A 66 -16.60 23.06 5.63
CA VAL A 66 -17.90 23.30 4.98
C VAL A 66 -18.74 24.33 5.71
N ASN A 67 -18.57 24.48 7.02
CA ASN A 67 -19.38 25.39 7.84
C ASN A 67 -18.70 26.75 8.08
N GLY A 68 -17.44 26.93 7.66
CA GLY A 68 -16.74 28.22 7.69
C GLY A 68 -16.44 28.75 9.09
N HIS A 69 -16.44 27.88 10.10
CA HIS A 69 -15.99 28.28 11.42
C HIS A 69 -14.48 28.45 11.34
N ASN A 70 -13.98 29.59 11.80
CA ASN A 70 -12.58 29.80 12.01
C ASN A 70 -12.53 30.45 13.39
N HIS A 71 -12.00 29.76 14.39
CA HIS A 71 -11.84 30.32 15.73
C HIS A 71 -10.84 31.52 15.76
N VAL A 72 -10.32 31.95 14.61
CA VAL A 72 -9.27 32.98 14.49
C VAL A 72 -9.56 34.09 13.46
N VAL A 73 -10.74 34.18 12.83
CA VAL A 73 -11.03 35.29 11.88
C VAL A 73 -12.14 36.22 12.39
N THR A 74 -11.76 37.47 12.64
CA THR A 74 -12.56 38.58 13.19
C THR A 74 -13.54 39.23 12.20
N ASP A 75 -13.76 38.65 11.02
CA ASP A 75 -14.80 39.11 10.08
C ASP A 75 -15.37 37.92 9.28
N PRO A 76 -16.45 37.25 9.74
CA PRO A 76 -17.03 36.12 9.05
C PRO A 76 -17.86 36.62 7.87
N LYS A 77 -17.32 36.53 6.65
CA LYS A 77 -18.18 36.46 5.46
C LYS A 77 -19.13 35.28 5.66
N VAL A 78 -20.42 35.57 5.82
CA VAL A 78 -21.48 34.56 5.92
C VAL A 78 -21.44 33.72 4.64
N LEU A 79 -21.04 32.45 4.74
CA LEU A 79 -21.05 31.52 3.61
C LEU A 79 -22.48 31.38 3.08
N THR A 80 -22.68 31.57 1.77
CA THR A 80 -24.01 31.32 1.19
C THR A 80 -24.29 29.82 1.17
N ARG A 81 -25.57 29.45 1.07
CA ARG A 81 -25.97 28.05 0.89
C ARG A 81 -25.33 27.43 -0.36
N ALA A 82 -25.17 28.21 -1.43
CA ALA A 82 -24.55 27.75 -2.66
C ALA A 82 -23.05 27.46 -2.45
N ASP A 83 -22.33 28.33 -1.74
CA ASP A 83 -20.92 28.13 -1.41
C ASP A 83 -20.71 26.87 -0.57
N ARG A 84 -21.56 26.67 0.45
CA ARG A 84 -21.52 25.46 1.28
C ARG A 84 -21.75 24.19 0.47
N VAL A 85 -22.74 24.18 -0.43
CA VAL A 85 -23.01 23.04 -1.32
C VAL A 85 -21.84 22.77 -2.26
N ALA A 86 -21.22 23.82 -2.81
CA ALA A 86 -20.03 23.68 -3.66
C ALA A 86 -18.85 23.08 -2.90
N ARG A 87 -18.60 23.52 -1.65
CA ARG A 87 -17.59 22.95 -0.76
C ARG A 87 -17.85 21.47 -0.44
N VAL A 88 -19.09 21.11 -0.10
CA VAL A 88 -19.49 19.71 0.16
C VAL A 88 -19.24 18.85 -1.08
N ARG A 89 -19.65 19.31 -2.27
CA ARG A 89 -19.41 18.59 -3.53
C ARG A 89 -17.92 18.41 -3.80
N ASN A 90 -17.14 19.48 -3.70
CA ASN A 90 -15.71 19.41 -3.96
C ASN A 90 -15.03 18.43 -3.00
N ALA A 91 -15.36 18.48 -1.71
CA ALA A 91 -14.74 17.61 -0.74
C ALA A 91 -15.16 16.14 -0.86
N ILE A 92 -16.44 15.84 -1.17
CA ILE A 92 -16.88 14.45 -1.32
C ILE A 92 -16.30 13.80 -2.58
N VAL A 93 -16.14 14.55 -3.67
CA VAL A 93 -15.47 14.05 -4.89
C VAL A 93 -14.03 13.68 -4.58
N GLN A 94 -13.30 14.55 -3.90
CA GLN A 94 -11.91 14.28 -3.51
C GLN A 94 -11.79 13.09 -2.52
N LEU A 95 -12.72 12.96 -1.57
CA LEU A 95 -12.76 11.79 -0.66
C LEU A 95 -13.04 10.49 -1.42
N LEU A 96 -13.96 10.51 -2.38
CA LEU A 96 -14.27 9.33 -3.20
C LEU A 96 -13.08 8.93 -4.09
N ARG A 97 -12.32 9.88 -4.65
CA ARG A 97 -11.05 9.60 -5.37
C ARG A 97 -10.03 8.93 -4.47
N ALA A 98 -9.83 9.46 -3.26
CA ALA A 98 -8.95 8.84 -2.26
C ALA A 98 -9.35 7.38 -1.95
N LEU A 99 -10.65 7.12 -1.80
CA LEU A 99 -11.17 5.79 -1.55
C LEU A 99 -11.06 4.86 -2.76
N ALA A 100 -11.32 5.35 -3.97
CA ALA A 100 -11.16 4.59 -5.20
C ALA A 100 -9.71 4.09 -5.36
N TYR A 101 -8.74 5.00 -5.20
CA TYR A 101 -7.33 4.66 -5.21
C TYR A 101 -6.98 3.65 -4.10
N LEU A 102 -7.36 3.94 -2.85
CA LEU A 102 -7.05 3.08 -1.70
C LEU A 102 -7.60 1.66 -1.86
N HIS A 103 -8.87 1.54 -2.26
CA HIS A 103 -9.54 0.25 -2.49
C HIS A 103 -8.92 -0.50 -3.66
N GLY A 104 -8.49 0.23 -4.69
CA GLY A 104 -7.75 -0.31 -5.82
C GLY A 104 -6.44 -1.00 -5.44
N GLN A 105 -5.72 -0.38 -4.51
CA GLN A 105 -4.50 -0.92 -3.91
C GLN A 105 -4.81 -2.05 -2.89
N GLY A 106 -6.08 -2.42 -2.72
CA GLY A 106 -6.52 -3.46 -1.82
C GLY A 106 -6.53 -3.08 -0.35
N CYS A 107 -6.36 -1.79 -0.05
CA CYS A 107 -6.40 -1.24 1.29
C CYS A 107 -7.82 -0.79 1.62
N ILE A 108 -8.19 -0.84 2.91
CA ILE A 108 -9.48 -0.36 3.42
C ILE A 108 -9.16 0.56 4.59
N HIS A 109 -9.74 1.74 4.64
CA HIS A 109 -9.45 2.77 5.64
C HIS A 109 -10.01 2.41 7.03
N ARG A 110 -11.25 1.91 7.07
CA ARG A 110 -12.01 1.41 8.24
C ARG A 110 -12.48 2.45 9.25
N ASP A 111 -12.01 3.69 9.16
CA ASP A 111 -12.32 4.77 10.10
C ASP A 111 -12.60 6.09 9.36
N ILE A 112 -13.50 6.06 8.38
CA ILE A 112 -13.93 7.28 7.68
C ILE A 112 -14.87 8.08 8.57
N LYS A 113 -14.49 9.34 8.85
CA LYS A 113 -15.24 10.30 9.67
C LYS A 113 -14.70 11.71 9.41
N PRO A 114 -15.42 12.79 9.75
CA PRO A 114 -15.01 14.15 9.43
C PRO A 114 -13.64 14.55 9.99
N SER A 115 -13.32 14.11 11.23
CA SER A 115 -12.02 14.41 11.86
C SER A 115 -10.81 13.72 11.23
N ASN A 116 -11.02 12.72 10.37
CA ASN A 116 -9.96 12.05 9.61
C ASN A 116 -9.87 12.57 8.17
N VAL A 117 -10.69 13.56 7.80
CA VAL A 117 -10.67 14.19 6.48
C VAL A 117 -10.29 15.65 6.68
N LEU A 118 -9.03 15.98 6.44
CA LEU A 118 -8.52 17.35 6.56
C LEU A 118 -8.67 18.08 5.23
N VAL A 119 -8.85 19.38 5.29
CA VAL A 119 -8.88 20.26 4.12
C VAL A 119 -7.87 21.38 4.33
N ASP A 120 -6.87 21.45 3.45
CA ASP A 120 -5.85 22.48 3.52
C ASP A 120 -6.38 23.86 3.08
N ARG A 121 -5.53 24.89 3.21
CA ARG A 121 -5.89 26.27 2.83
C ARG A 121 -6.22 26.45 1.35
N SER A 122 -5.81 25.53 0.47
CA SER A 122 -6.13 25.55 -0.96
C SER A 122 -7.47 24.88 -1.29
N GLY A 123 -8.07 24.17 -0.33
CA GLY A 123 -9.26 23.34 -0.53
C GLY A 123 -8.96 21.89 -0.91
N GLN A 124 -7.70 21.47 -0.83
CA GLN A 124 -7.30 20.09 -1.09
C GLN A 124 -7.68 19.21 0.11
N VAL A 125 -8.41 18.13 -0.16
CA VAL A 125 -8.77 17.14 0.86
C VAL A 125 -7.61 16.17 1.04
N LYS A 126 -7.30 15.86 2.30
CA LYS A 126 -6.29 14.87 2.71
C LYS A 126 -6.93 13.89 3.70
N LEU A 127 -7.03 12.63 3.30
CA LEU A 127 -7.47 11.54 4.16
C LEU A 127 -6.30 11.09 5.05
N VAL A 128 -6.50 11.15 6.37
CA VAL A 128 -5.50 10.84 7.41
C VAL A 128 -5.98 9.70 8.31
N ASP A 129 -5.07 9.17 9.15
CA ASP A 129 -5.37 8.24 10.25
C ASP A 129 -6.14 6.96 9.86
N PHE A 130 -5.40 5.99 9.32
CA PHE A 130 -5.96 4.69 8.96
C PHE A 130 -6.37 3.91 10.23
N GLY A 131 -7.63 3.49 10.29
CA GLY A 131 -8.27 2.87 11.46
C GLY A 131 -7.74 1.51 11.89
N ILE A 132 -6.60 1.07 11.36
CA ILE A 132 -6.01 -0.27 11.51
C ILE A 132 -5.71 -0.59 12.99
N VAL A 133 -5.43 0.42 13.81
CA VAL A 133 -5.13 0.29 15.25
C VAL A 133 -6.39 0.06 16.10
N LYS A 134 -7.56 0.54 15.65
CA LYS A 134 -8.76 0.57 16.49
C LYS A 134 -9.41 -0.80 16.64
N GLU A 135 -9.38 -1.63 15.60
CA GLU A 135 -10.16 -2.87 15.47
C GLU A 135 -9.87 -3.97 16.51
N LEU A 136 -8.75 -3.90 17.23
CA LEU A 136 -8.23 -5.06 17.95
C LEU A 136 -7.68 -4.75 19.34
N LEU A 137 -8.02 -3.61 19.93
CA LEU A 137 -7.97 -3.51 21.39
C LEU A 137 -8.92 -4.57 21.95
N PRO A 138 -8.44 -5.57 22.72
CA PRO A 138 -9.30 -6.64 23.18
C PRO A 138 -10.36 -6.06 24.12
N GLY A 139 -11.59 -5.95 23.63
CA GLY A 139 -12.71 -6.37 24.46
C GLY A 139 -12.51 -7.86 24.71
N GLY A 140 -12.19 -8.23 25.95
CA GLY A 140 -12.18 -9.64 26.34
C GLY A 140 -13.50 -10.31 25.95
N GLN A 141 -13.52 -11.65 25.85
CA GLN A 141 -14.76 -12.39 25.66
C GLN A 141 -15.83 -11.83 26.61
N GLY A 142 -16.85 -11.16 26.07
CA GLY A 142 -17.94 -10.55 26.84
C GLY A 142 -17.98 -9.02 26.97
N GLN A 143 -17.06 -8.23 26.37
CA GLN A 143 -17.24 -6.77 26.29
C GLN A 143 -17.84 -6.36 24.93
N SER A 144 -18.94 -5.59 24.98
CA SER A 144 -19.60 -5.05 23.78
C SER A 144 -18.66 -4.10 23.02
N LEU A 145 -18.63 -4.23 21.69
CA LEU A 145 -17.96 -3.33 20.74
C LEU A 145 -18.23 -1.83 21.02
N SER A 146 -19.33 -1.50 21.70
CA SER A 146 -19.70 -0.13 22.06
C SER A 146 -18.86 0.51 23.19
N GLN A 147 -18.13 -0.25 24.01
CA GLN A 147 -17.37 0.29 25.14
C GLN A 147 -15.90 0.61 24.81
N VAL A 148 -15.35 0.02 23.75
CA VAL A 148 -13.93 0.16 23.36
C VAL A 148 -13.75 1.17 22.22
N PHE A 149 -14.77 1.37 21.41
CA PHE A 149 -14.72 2.19 20.20
C PHE A 149 -15.52 3.47 20.41
N GLY A 150 -14.83 4.56 20.73
CA GLY A 150 -15.43 5.88 20.62
C GLY A 150 -16.04 6.08 19.22
N THR A 151 -17.32 6.43 19.22
CA THR A 151 -18.14 6.93 18.09
C THR A 151 -18.64 5.87 17.08
N SER A 152 -19.66 5.09 17.47
CA SER A 152 -20.49 4.25 16.57
C SER A 152 -21.20 5.01 15.44
N THR A 153 -21.17 6.36 15.44
CA THR A 153 -21.89 7.23 14.52
C THR A 153 -21.61 6.95 13.05
N TYR A 154 -20.39 6.51 12.72
CA TYR A 154 -19.98 6.26 11.34
C TYR A 154 -19.86 4.76 11.03
N PHE A 155 -20.29 3.88 11.93
CA PHE A 155 -20.15 2.44 11.74
C PHE A 155 -21.09 1.92 10.66
N SER A 156 -20.54 1.09 9.80
CA SER A 156 -21.33 0.30 8.86
C SER A 156 -22.17 -0.79 9.59
N PRO A 157 -23.26 -1.25 8.96
CA PRO A 157 -24.05 -2.39 9.47
C PRO A 157 -23.17 -3.63 9.72
N GLU A 158 -22.26 -3.94 8.80
CA GLU A 158 -21.37 -5.10 8.87
C GLU A 158 -20.31 -4.98 9.98
N GLN A 159 -19.75 -3.78 10.23
CA GLN A 159 -18.86 -3.56 11.37
C GLN A 159 -19.58 -3.77 12.69
N SER A 160 -20.82 -3.29 12.77
CA SER A 160 -21.63 -3.48 13.95
C SER A 160 -21.87 -4.96 14.21
N LEU A 161 -22.05 -5.78 13.18
CA LEU A 161 -22.23 -7.24 13.28
C LEU A 161 -20.92 -8.03 13.50
N GLY A 162 -19.75 -7.37 13.53
CA GLY A 162 -18.45 -8.04 13.56
C GLY A 162 -18.20 -8.89 12.30
N SER A 163 -18.89 -8.58 11.20
CA SER A 163 -18.73 -9.26 9.91
C SER A 163 -17.47 -8.79 9.19
N ARG A 164 -17.11 -9.46 8.10
CA ARG A 164 -15.92 -9.12 7.31
C ARG A 164 -16.04 -7.70 6.73
N VAL A 165 -15.11 -6.83 7.10
CA VAL A 165 -14.98 -5.47 6.56
C VAL A 165 -14.48 -5.52 5.12
N THR A 166 -15.06 -4.68 4.25
CA THR A 166 -14.71 -4.59 2.81
C THR A 166 -14.62 -3.12 2.36
N ALA A 167 -14.29 -2.86 1.10
CA ALA A 167 -14.34 -1.52 0.50
C ALA A 167 -15.70 -0.82 0.72
N ALA A 168 -16.80 -1.58 0.63
CA ALA A 168 -18.16 -1.09 0.84
C ALA A 168 -18.39 -0.52 2.26
N THR A 169 -17.57 -0.91 3.24
CA THR A 169 -17.63 -0.39 4.61
C THR A 169 -17.21 1.08 4.67
N ASP A 170 -16.11 1.44 3.99
CA ASP A 170 -15.68 2.84 3.90
C ASP A 170 -16.70 3.69 3.16
N LEU A 171 -17.35 3.12 2.13
CA LEU A 171 -18.37 3.80 1.33
C LEU A 171 -19.63 4.12 2.13
N TYR A 172 -20.07 3.21 3.01
CA TYR A 172 -21.16 3.51 3.93
C TYR A 172 -20.80 4.65 4.88
N ALA A 173 -19.60 4.62 5.46
CA ALA A 173 -19.12 5.68 6.34
C ALA A 173 -18.97 7.03 5.61
N ALA A 174 -18.52 7.03 4.34
CA ALA A 174 -18.54 8.21 3.48
C ALA A 174 -19.97 8.71 3.21
N GLY A 175 -20.94 7.81 3.06
CA GLY A 175 -22.36 8.15 2.98
C GLY A 175 -22.90 8.80 4.26
N VAL A 176 -22.48 8.33 5.44
CA VAL A 176 -22.82 8.96 6.73
C VAL A 176 -22.23 10.37 6.81
N VAL A 177 -20.95 10.53 6.43
CA VAL A 177 -20.28 11.84 6.37
C VAL A 177 -21.03 12.78 5.42
N LEU A 178 -21.33 12.35 4.18
CA LEU A 178 -22.07 13.16 3.22
C LEU A 178 -23.45 13.56 3.75
N TYR A 179 -24.16 12.64 4.40
CA TYR A 179 -25.44 12.92 5.03
C TYR A 179 -25.32 14.03 6.07
N GLU A 180 -24.35 13.91 6.97
CA GLU A 180 -24.08 14.88 8.03
C GLU A 180 -23.71 16.25 7.47
N LEU A 181 -22.86 16.29 6.44
CA LEU A 181 -22.49 17.55 5.77
C LEU A 181 -23.70 18.20 5.08
N LEU A 182 -24.66 17.44 4.56
CA LEU A 182 -25.85 18.00 3.92
C LEU A 182 -26.93 18.43 4.93
N ALA A 183 -27.22 17.58 5.91
CA ALA A 183 -28.30 17.76 6.89
C ALA A 183 -27.88 18.48 8.17
N GLY A 184 -26.57 18.71 8.38
CA GLY A 184 -25.98 19.27 9.59
C GLY A 184 -25.88 18.31 10.77
N THR A 185 -26.44 17.11 10.64
CA THR A 185 -26.55 16.07 11.68
C THR A 185 -26.48 14.68 11.02
N PRO A 186 -25.90 13.66 11.67
CA PRO A 186 -25.84 12.31 11.12
C PRO A 186 -27.25 11.71 10.90
N PRO A 187 -27.37 10.63 10.10
CA PRO A 187 -28.67 10.01 9.82
C PRO A 187 -29.32 9.40 11.06
N PHE A 188 -28.52 8.99 12.06
CA PHE A 188 -28.99 8.45 13.32
C PHE A 188 -28.22 9.09 14.49
N GLU A 189 -28.96 9.49 15.52
CA GLU A 189 -28.45 10.11 16.74
C GLU A 189 -28.87 9.24 17.94
N GLY A 190 -28.09 9.28 19.02
CA GLY A 190 -28.30 8.48 20.22
C GLY A 190 -27.00 7.96 20.83
N GLU A 191 -27.09 7.03 21.78
CA GLU A 191 -25.90 6.39 22.36
C GLU A 191 -25.31 5.33 21.42
N GLY A 192 -24.03 4.99 21.60
CA GLY A 192 -23.27 4.09 20.72
C GLY A 192 -23.99 2.78 20.33
N PRO A 193 -24.62 2.03 21.26
CA PRO A 193 -25.38 0.82 20.94
C PRO A 193 -26.65 1.10 20.12
N GLU A 194 -27.38 2.18 20.44
CA GLU A 194 -28.64 2.55 19.79
C GLU A 194 -28.41 2.99 18.34
N VAL A 195 -27.32 3.73 18.12
CA VAL A 195 -26.88 4.19 16.80
C VAL A 195 -26.41 3.01 15.95
N ALA A 196 -25.60 2.11 16.52
CA ALA A 196 -25.16 0.89 15.83
C ALA A 196 -26.36 0.03 15.39
N GLU A 197 -27.38 -0.11 16.25
CA GLU A 197 -28.62 -0.82 15.90
C GLU A 197 -29.45 -0.07 14.85
N ALA A 198 -29.47 1.26 14.89
CA ALA A 198 -30.10 2.10 13.86
C ALA A 198 -29.48 1.85 12.48
N HIS A 199 -28.15 1.86 12.40
CA HIS A 199 -27.45 1.58 11.15
C HIS A 199 -27.81 0.19 10.62
N ARG A 200 -28.05 -0.82 11.47
CA ARG A 200 -28.47 -2.16 11.03
C ARG A 200 -29.91 -2.23 10.53
N LYS A 201 -30.86 -1.65 11.26
CA LYS A 201 -32.29 -1.96 11.08
C LYS A 201 -33.12 -0.83 10.51
N ARG A 202 -32.76 0.43 10.77
CA ARG A 202 -33.58 1.59 10.39
C ARG A 202 -33.16 2.11 9.01
N PRO A 203 -34.11 2.37 8.09
CA PRO A 203 -33.78 3.10 6.87
C PRO A 203 -33.32 4.52 7.23
N PRO A 204 -32.29 5.06 6.55
CA PRO A 204 -31.86 6.44 6.77
C PRO A 204 -32.98 7.43 6.39
N PRO A 205 -33.18 8.54 7.13
CA PRO A 205 -34.23 9.51 6.80
C PRO A 205 -33.94 10.20 5.46
N SER A 206 -34.96 10.40 4.62
CA SER A 206 -34.81 11.04 3.30
C SER A 206 -34.21 12.45 3.38
N LEU A 207 -33.07 12.66 2.69
CA LEU A 207 -32.43 13.99 2.58
C LEU A 207 -33.31 15.01 1.85
N VAL A 208 -34.06 14.59 0.83
CA VAL A 208 -34.92 15.50 0.04
C VAL A 208 -36.03 16.09 0.92
N THR A 209 -36.56 15.31 1.85
CA THR A 209 -37.56 15.77 2.80
C THR A 209 -36.93 16.61 3.92
N ARG A 210 -35.75 16.22 4.42
CA ARG A 210 -35.07 16.87 5.55
C ARG A 210 -34.41 18.20 5.17
N VAL A 211 -33.92 18.34 3.94
CA VAL A 211 -33.17 19.51 3.46
C VAL A 211 -33.80 20.03 2.16
N PRO A 212 -34.85 20.88 2.24
CA PRO A 212 -35.52 21.42 1.06
C PRO A 212 -34.55 22.17 0.14
N GLY A 213 -34.40 21.73 -1.10
CA GLY A 213 -33.45 22.31 -2.08
C GLY A 213 -32.05 21.71 -2.05
N VAL A 214 -31.85 20.54 -1.42
CA VAL A 214 -30.62 19.75 -1.58
C VAL A 214 -30.43 19.36 -3.07
N PRO A 215 -29.21 19.41 -3.62
CA PRO A 215 -28.95 18.90 -4.96
C PRO A 215 -29.33 17.42 -5.08
N LYS A 216 -30.07 17.09 -6.15
CA LYS A 216 -30.67 15.76 -6.32
C LYS A 216 -29.63 14.66 -6.47
N ASP A 217 -28.53 14.96 -7.15
CA ASP A 217 -27.40 14.06 -7.37
C ASP A 217 -26.67 13.73 -6.06
N LEU A 218 -26.33 14.75 -5.25
CA LEU A 218 -25.72 14.54 -3.92
C LEU A 218 -26.65 13.74 -3.00
N ALA A 219 -27.94 14.02 -3.03
CA ALA A 219 -28.92 13.25 -2.26
C ALA A 219 -29.01 11.80 -2.73
N ALA A 220 -29.03 11.55 -4.04
CA ALA A 220 -29.09 10.20 -4.61
C ALA A 220 -27.86 9.36 -4.21
N VAL A 221 -26.65 9.88 -4.47
CA VAL A 221 -25.40 9.22 -4.10
C VAL A 221 -25.32 8.94 -2.60
N CYS A 222 -25.69 9.92 -1.77
CA CYS A 222 -25.71 9.73 -0.32
C CYS A 222 -26.62 8.57 0.10
N MET A 223 -27.82 8.48 -0.47
CA MET A 223 -28.79 7.46 -0.08
C MET A 223 -28.37 6.06 -0.59
N GLU A 224 -27.74 5.96 -1.76
CA GLU A 224 -27.20 4.70 -2.28
C GLU A 224 -26.01 4.18 -1.47
N LEU A 225 -25.08 5.07 -1.08
CA LEU A 225 -23.97 4.73 -0.17
C LEU A 225 -24.47 4.20 1.19
N LEU A 226 -25.61 4.69 1.66
CA LEU A 226 -26.25 4.27 2.92
C LEU A 226 -27.11 2.99 2.79
N SER A 227 -27.02 2.27 1.67
CA SER A 227 -27.64 0.96 1.51
C SER A 227 -27.18 -0.03 2.58
N LYS A 228 -28.10 -0.81 3.14
CA LYS A 228 -27.78 -1.72 4.26
C LYS A 228 -26.97 -2.91 3.80
N ASP A 229 -27.34 -3.48 2.67
CA ASP A 229 -26.59 -4.53 2.00
C ASP A 229 -25.33 -3.94 1.34
N PRO A 230 -24.11 -4.37 1.75
CA PRO A 230 -22.86 -3.92 1.14
C PRO A 230 -22.79 -4.14 -0.37
N ALA A 231 -23.47 -5.17 -0.91
CA ALA A 231 -23.44 -5.50 -2.33
C ALA A 231 -24.31 -4.55 -3.19
N GLN A 232 -25.20 -3.77 -2.55
CA GLN A 232 -26.06 -2.78 -3.22
C GLN A 232 -25.46 -1.37 -3.19
N ARG A 233 -24.31 -1.17 -2.53
CA ARG A 233 -23.64 0.13 -2.49
C ARG A 233 -22.83 0.28 -3.78
N PRO A 234 -22.87 1.46 -4.42
CA PRO A 234 -21.95 1.75 -5.52
C PRO A 234 -20.51 1.72 -4.97
N SER A 235 -19.57 1.35 -5.82
CA SER A 235 -18.14 1.57 -5.63
C SER A 235 -17.82 3.08 -5.58
N ALA A 236 -16.62 3.44 -5.13
CA ALA A 236 -16.18 4.84 -5.14
C ALA A 236 -16.23 5.45 -6.55
N ARG A 237 -15.88 4.65 -7.58
CA ARG A 237 -15.91 5.04 -8.99
C ARG A 237 -17.33 5.26 -9.50
N GLU A 238 -18.24 4.31 -9.26
CA GLU A 238 -19.65 4.46 -9.62
C GLU A 238 -20.28 5.68 -8.93
N ALA A 239 -19.92 5.94 -7.66
CA ALA A 239 -20.35 7.14 -6.95
C ALA A 239 -19.82 8.44 -7.57
N LEU A 240 -18.57 8.46 -8.08
CA LEU A 240 -18.02 9.60 -8.83
C LEU A 240 -18.75 9.81 -10.15
N GLU A 241 -19.07 8.74 -10.89
CA GLU A 241 -19.85 8.79 -12.13
C GLU A 241 -21.24 9.38 -11.90
N MET A 242 -21.92 8.96 -10.82
CA MET A 242 -23.22 9.52 -10.42
C MET A 242 -23.14 11.02 -10.09
N LEU A 243 -22.00 11.51 -9.61
CA LEU A 243 -21.75 12.93 -9.35
C LEU A 243 -21.30 13.72 -10.59
N GLN A 244 -21.16 13.05 -11.75
CA GLN A 244 -20.59 13.62 -12.97
C GLN A 244 -19.19 14.21 -12.74
N ALA A 245 -18.41 13.57 -11.87
CA ALA A 245 -17.03 13.93 -11.62
C ALA A 245 -16.11 13.21 -12.62
N ASP A 246 -15.04 13.88 -13.05
CA ASP A 246 -13.99 13.25 -13.84
C ASP A 246 -13.37 12.11 -13.03
N LEU A 247 -13.27 10.94 -13.66
CA LEU A 247 -12.62 9.76 -13.08
C LEU A 247 -11.13 9.85 -13.35
N ASP A 248 -10.31 9.67 -12.32
CA ASP A 248 -8.88 9.54 -12.50
C ASP A 248 -8.61 8.13 -13.05
N GLU A 249 -7.73 8.02 -14.06
CA GLU A 249 -7.53 6.73 -14.75
C GLU A 249 -6.90 5.65 -13.87
N ASP A 250 -6.22 6.05 -12.78
CA ASP A 250 -5.48 5.20 -11.85
C ASP A 250 -6.37 4.58 -10.73
N ASP A 251 -7.70 4.69 -10.87
CA ASP A 251 -8.74 4.24 -9.93
C ASP A 251 -8.89 2.70 -9.82
N GLY A 252 -7.78 1.96 -9.81
CA GLY A 252 -7.74 0.78 -8.96
C GLY A 252 -8.42 -0.50 -9.44
N GLU A 253 -8.67 -0.67 -10.74
CA GLU A 253 -9.13 -1.98 -11.24
C GLU A 253 -8.03 -3.02 -10.97
N ARG A 254 -8.26 -3.91 -10.00
CA ARG A 254 -7.44 -5.10 -9.79
C ARG A 254 -7.46 -5.91 -11.07
N THR A 255 -6.33 -6.00 -11.76
CA THR A 255 -6.19 -6.99 -12.82
C THR A 255 -6.04 -8.36 -12.24
N GLU A 256 -6.85 -9.26 -12.76
CA GLU A 256 -6.56 -10.67 -12.76
C GLU A 256 -5.13 -10.86 -13.31
N PHE A 257 -4.26 -11.50 -12.51
CA PHE A 257 -2.88 -11.70 -12.87
C PHE A 257 -2.77 -12.79 -13.93
N VAL A 258 -2.46 -12.39 -15.17
CA VAL A 258 -2.34 -13.32 -16.31
C VAL A 258 -0.91 -13.29 -16.85
N GLY A 259 -0.36 -14.48 -17.11
CA GLY A 259 1.01 -14.68 -17.62
C GLY A 259 1.93 -15.40 -16.65
N ARG A 260 3.23 -15.46 -16.98
CA ARG A 260 4.30 -16.05 -16.14
C ARG A 260 4.12 -17.54 -15.81
N ARG A 261 3.51 -18.33 -16.70
CA ARG A 261 3.24 -19.77 -16.48
C ARG A 261 4.49 -20.57 -16.10
N ALA A 262 5.64 -20.27 -16.70
CA ALA A 262 6.90 -20.93 -16.37
C ALA A 262 7.35 -20.65 -14.92
N ALA A 263 7.34 -19.37 -14.52
CA ALA A 263 7.66 -18.95 -13.16
C ALA A 263 6.65 -19.53 -12.14
N ARG A 264 5.36 -19.46 -12.44
CA ARG A 264 4.30 -20.09 -11.63
C ARG A 264 4.54 -21.59 -11.46
N LYS A 265 4.89 -22.30 -12.54
CA LYS A 265 5.19 -23.73 -12.50
C LYS A 265 6.38 -24.02 -11.59
N GLN A 266 7.45 -23.22 -11.64
CA GLN A 266 8.60 -23.35 -10.74
C GLN A 266 8.18 -23.17 -9.27
N LEU A 267 7.41 -22.11 -8.96
CA LEU A 267 6.90 -21.89 -7.60
C LEU A 267 6.04 -23.06 -7.08
N HIS A 268 5.18 -23.64 -7.93
CA HIS A 268 4.40 -24.81 -7.56
C HIS A 268 5.28 -26.06 -7.36
N GLN A 269 6.34 -26.24 -8.15
CA GLN A 269 7.30 -27.33 -7.96
C GLN A 269 8.05 -27.20 -6.63
N ALA A 270 8.48 -25.98 -6.28
CA ALA A 270 9.10 -25.70 -4.99
C ALA A 270 8.14 -25.97 -3.82
N LEU A 271 6.86 -25.60 -3.96
CA LEU A 271 5.84 -25.88 -2.94
C LEU A 271 5.61 -27.39 -2.76
N GLU A 272 5.62 -28.15 -3.85
CA GLU A 272 5.43 -29.60 -3.79
C GLU A 272 6.63 -30.29 -3.12
N ALA A 273 7.85 -29.78 -3.29
CA ALA A 273 9.03 -30.24 -2.54
C ALA A 273 8.89 -29.95 -1.03
N VAL A 274 8.38 -28.78 -0.66
CA VAL A 274 8.08 -28.43 0.76
C VAL A 274 7.02 -29.35 1.34
N ARG A 275 6.01 -29.71 0.55
CA ARG A 275 5.00 -30.70 0.96
C ARG A 275 5.59 -32.08 1.25
N GLN A 276 6.71 -32.41 0.63
CA GLN A 276 7.47 -33.65 0.86
C GLN A 276 8.49 -33.52 2.01
N GLY A 277 8.56 -32.36 2.67
CA GLY A 277 9.43 -32.10 3.83
C GLY A 277 10.76 -31.40 3.48
N SER A 278 11.03 -31.10 2.21
CA SER A 278 12.24 -30.37 1.78
C SER A 278 11.94 -28.88 1.70
N GLY A 279 12.49 -28.11 2.65
CA GLY A 279 12.41 -26.64 2.63
C GLY A 279 12.95 -26.06 1.32
N ARG A 280 12.39 -24.95 0.84
CA ARG A 280 12.81 -24.32 -0.43
C ARG A 280 12.93 -22.81 -0.32
N LEU A 281 13.98 -22.26 -0.94
CA LEU A 281 14.19 -20.82 -1.09
C LEU A 281 14.02 -20.50 -2.56
N VAL A 282 13.15 -19.55 -2.88
CA VAL A 282 13.02 -19.03 -4.23
C VAL A 282 13.30 -17.54 -4.23
N LEU A 283 14.37 -17.16 -4.92
CA LEU A 283 14.72 -15.77 -5.21
C LEU A 283 13.97 -15.34 -6.48
N ILE A 284 13.09 -14.36 -6.39
CA ILE A 284 12.34 -13.80 -7.52
C ILE A 284 12.97 -12.47 -7.91
N ALA A 285 13.79 -12.50 -8.96
CA ALA A 285 14.54 -11.35 -9.44
C ALA A 285 13.88 -10.71 -10.68
N GLY A 286 13.89 -9.38 -10.77
CA GLY A 286 13.47 -8.68 -11.98
C GLY A 286 13.40 -7.17 -11.78
N GLY A 287 13.30 -6.42 -12.88
CA GLY A 287 13.25 -4.95 -12.87
C GLY A 287 12.00 -4.36 -12.21
N SER A 288 11.94 -3.04 -12.09
CA SER A 288 10.70 -2.33 -11.73
C SER A 288 9.59 -2.66 -12.74
N GLY A 289 8.35 -2.82 -12.28
CA GLY A 289 7.23 -3.19 -13.16
C GLY A 289 7.24 -4.61 -13.72
N ALA A 290 8.23 -5.46 -13.40
CA ALA A 290 8.32 -6.84 -13.92
C ALA A 290 7.23 -7.79 -13.41
N GLY A 291 6.35 -7.35 -12.51
CA GLY A 291 5.24 -8.16 -11.99
C GLY A 291 5.60 -9.12 -10.85
N LYS A 292 6.66 -8.84 -10.07
CA LYS A 292 7.12 -9.70 -8.96
C LYS A 292 6.04 -9.88 -7.88
N SER A 293 5.51 -8.78 -7.33
CA SER A 293 4.47 -8.85 -6.29
C SER A 293 3.18 -9.47 -6.82
N ALA A 294 2.80 -9.15 -8.06
CA ALA A 294 1.64 -9.74 -8.70
C ALA A 294 1.78 -11.28 -8.89
N LEU A 295 3.00 -11.76 -9.22
CA LEU A 295 3.30 -13.20 -9.26
C LEU A 295 3.18 -13.86 -7.89
N VAL A 296 3.75 -13.24 -6.86
CA VAL A 296 3.66 -13.73 -5.46
C VAL A 296 2.21 -13.80 -5.01
N ASP A 297 1.43 -12.75 -5.24
CA ASP A 297 0.03 -12.67 -4.81
C ASP A 297 -0.83 -13.72 -5.52
N ALA A 298 -0.69 -13.87 -6.83
CA ALA A 298 -1.40 -14.89 -7.61
C ALA A 298 -1.04 -16.30 -7.14
N PHE A 299 0.26 -16.59 -7.01
CA PHE A 299 0.74 -17.88 -6.51
C PHE A 299 0.24 -18.18 -5.10
N ALA A 300 0.26 -17.20 -4.20
CA ALA A 300 -0.25 -17.35 -2.84
C ALA A 300 -1.77 -17.60 -2.82
N GLN A 301 -2.54 -16.93 -3.69
CA GLN A 301 -3.98 -17.14 -3.83
C GLN A 301 -4.30 -18.55 -4.34
N GLU A 302 -3.59 -19.01 -5.37
CA GLU A 302 -3.71 -20.36 -5.92
C GLU A 302 -3.36 -21.42 -4.88
N SER A 303 -2.25 -21.23 -4.17
CA SER A 303 -1.74 -22.18 -3.17
C SER A 303 -2.67 -22.36 -1.97
N ARG A 304 -3.50 -21.35 -1.65
CA ARG A 304 -4.53 -21.48 -0.59
C ARG A 304 -5.59 -22.52 -0.94
N LEU A 305 -5.90 -22.72 -2.23
CA LEU A 305 -6.81 -23.79 -2.67
C LEU A 305 -6.24 -25.18 -2.36
N TYR A 306 -4.92 -25.30 -2.27
CA TYR A 306 -4.20 -26.52 -1.91
C TYR A 306 -3.88 -26.62 -0.40
N GLY A 307 -4.47 -25.75 0.43
CA GLY A 307 -4.31 -25.78 1.88
C GLY A 307 -3.03 -25.12 2.41
N ALA A 308 -2.24 -24.45 1.55
CA ALA A 308 -1.09 -23.68 1.98
C ALA A 308 -1.52 -22.39 2.70
N SER A 309 -0.75 -21.97 3.70
CA SER A 309 -0.92 -20.67 4.36
C SER A 309 0.23 -19.75 4.00
N ALA A 310 -0.10 -18.62 3.39
CA ALA A 310 0.86 -17.66 2.87
C ALA A 310 0.92 -16.39 3.72
N PHE A 311 2.12 -16.02 4.13
CA PHE A 311 2.41 -14.84 4.96
C PHE A 311 3.44 -13.97 4.26
N THR A 312 3.01 -12.79 3.84
CA THR A 312 3.85 -11.82 3.13
C THR A 312 4.13 -10.62 4.01
N GLY A 313 5.40 -10.24 4.08
CA GLY A 313 5.89 -8.95 4.55
C GLY A 313 6.74 -8.31 3.46
N ALA A 314 6.96 -7.00 3.56
CA ALA A 314 7.72 -6.25 2.57
C ALA A 314 8.70 -5.32 3.27
N CYS A 315 9.93 -5.23 2.76
CA CYS A 315 10.87 -4.21 3.18
C CYS A 315 10.40 -2.87 2.60
N VAL A 316 10.02 -1.94 3.47
CA VAL A 316 9.51 -0.62 3.07
C VAL A 316 10.65 0.38 3.13
N HIS A 317 10.82 1.14 2.06
CA HIS A 317 11.74 2.28 2.05
C HIS A 317 11.28 3.27 3.14
N ARG A 318 12.21 3.79 3.97
CA ARG A 318 11.92 4.68 5.14
C ARG A 318 11.32 4.02 6.39
N ASP A 319 11.22 2.69 6.42
CA ASP A 319 11.04 1.99 7.69
C ASP A 319 12.40 1.81 8.36
N HIS A 320 12.70 2.54 9.42
CA HIS A 320 13.97 2.42 10.15
C HIS A 320 13.90 1.46 11.34
N VAL A 321 12.81 0.71 11.47
CA VAL A 321 12.69 -0.35 12.48
C VAL A 321 13.44 -1.60 12.00
N PRO A 322 14.23 -2.26 12.87
CA PRO A 322 14.95 -3.47 12.51
C PRO A 322 14.06 -4.63 12.04
N LEU A 323 14.64 -5.58 11.33
CA LEU A 323 13.99 -6.81 10.84
C LEU A 323 12.89 -6.53 9.80
N ARG A 324 13.14 -5.54 8.93
CA ARG A 324 12.21 -5.04 7.92
C ARG A 324 11.59 -6.16 7.08
N GLY A 325 10.27 -6.22 7.07
CA GLY A 325 9.50 -7.19 6.28
C GLY A 325 9.39 -8.55 6.96
N LEU A 326 10.49 -9.08 7.54
CA LEU A 326 10.46 -10.33 8.29
C LEU A 326 9.59 -10.24 9.54
N ASP A 327 9.60 -9.10 10.23
CA ASP A 327 8.76 -8.89 11.40
C ASP A 327 7.25 -9.01 11.08
N THR A 328 6.78 -8.47 9.95
CA THR A 328 5.40 -8.66 9.49
C THR A 328 5.08 -10.12 9.15
N VAL A 329 6.03 -10.89 8.60
CA VAL A 329 5.83 -12.33 8.34
C VAL A 329 5.62 -13.09 9.65
N VAL A 330 6.54 -12.95 10.60
CA VAL A 330 6.51 -13.65 11.90
C VAL A 330 5.25 -13.28 12.68
N GLU A 331 4.87 -12.01 12.62
CA GLU A 331 3.69 -11.46 13.27
C GLU A 331 2.39 -12.03 12.75
N ARG A 332 2.17 -12.01 11.43
CA ARG A 332 0.94 -12.59 10.83
C ARG A 332 0.87 -14.09 11.05
N LEU A 333 2.01 -14.77 11.01
CA LEU A 333 2.11 -16.20 11.31
C LEU A 333 1.76 -16.49 12.78
N ALA A 334 2.25 -15.69 13.73
CA ALA A 334 1.92 -15.83 15.14
C ALA A 334 0.47 -15.47 15.46
N GLU A 335 -0.12 -14.51 14.75
CA GLU A 335 -1.55 -14.18 14.86
C GLU A 335 -2.41 -15.36 14.39
N ALA A 336 -2.09 -15.93 13.21
CA ALA A 336 -2.82 -17.06 12.65
C ALA A 336 -2.70 -18.36 13.47
N TYR A 337 -1.54 -18.59 14.10
CA TYR A 337 -1.25 -19.82 14.83
C TYR A 337 -0.90 -19.60 16.31
N ARG A 338 -1.56 -18.62 16.94
CA ARG A 338 -1.25 -18.13 18.29
C ARG A 338 -1.01 -19.25 19.32
N LYS A 339 -1.90 -20.24 19.39
CA LYS A 339 -1.81 -21.36 20.35
C LYS A 339 -0.61 -22.27 20.05
N GLN A 340 -0.36 -22.56 18.78
CA GLN A 340 0.73 -23.42 18.33
C GLN A 340 2.08 -22.73 18.56
N VAL A 341 2.20 -21.45 18.20
CA VAL A 341 3.40 -20.65 18.45
C VAL A 341 3.69 -20.57 19.95
N ALA A 342 2.69 -20.27 20.79
CA ALA A 342 2.88 -20.26 22.24
C ALA A 342 3.40 -21.61 22.77
N ARG A 343 2.90 -22.74 22.25
CA ARG A 343 3.39 -24.07 22.63
C ARG A 343 4.83 -24.32 22.18
N ILE A 344 5.17 -23.96 20.95
CA ILE A 344 6.53 -24.09 20.40
C ILE A 344 7.50 -23.26 21.22
N LEU A 345 7.17 -21.99 21.49
CA LEU A 345 8.02 -21.12 22.31
C LEU A 345 8.30 -21.75 23.68
N ARG A 346 7.32 -22.36 24.37
CA ARG A 346 7.59 -23.04 25.66
C ARG A 346 8.62 -24.18 25.54
N THR A 347 8.66 -24.87 24.42
CA THR A 347 9.58 -25.99 24.19
C THR A 347 10.95 -25.56 23.68
N LEU A 348 11.10 -24.35 23.16
CA LEU A 348 12.40 -23.86 22.68
C LEU A 348 13.39 -23.67 23.83
N PRO A 349 14.68 -24.02 23.63
CA PRO A 349 15.76 -23.65 24.54
C PRO A 349 15.83 -22.14 24.80
N ALA A 350 16.26 -21.74 26.00
CA ALA A 350 16.35 -20.32 26.36
C ALA A 350 17.26 -19.51 25.42
N ILE A 351 18.31 -20.14 24.88
CA ILE A 351 19.24 -19.52 23.93
C ILE A 351 18.62 -19.21 22.57
N GLU A 352 17.54 -19.92 22.19
CA GLU A 352 16.78 -19.67 20.96
C GLU A 352 15.60 -18.74 21.24
N ARG A 353 14.88 -18.99 22.35
CA ARG A 353 13.67 -18.26 22.73
C ARG A 353 13.93 -16.82 23.13
N GLY A 354 14.96 -16.57 23.93
CA GLY A 354 15.27 -15.24 24.46
C GLY A 354 15.54 -14.22 23.35
N PRO A 355 16.50 -14.46 22.43
CA PRO A 355 16.76 -13.58 21.29
C PRO A 355 15.53 -13.41 20.39
N LEU A 356 14.77 -14.49 20.16
CA LEU A 356 13.55 -14.44 19.35
C LEU A 356 12.48 -13.51 19.95
N ILE A 357 12.22 -13.59 21.26
CA ILE A 357 11.26 -12.70 21.95
C ILE A 357 11.77 -11.25 22.00
N ARG A 358 13.08 -11.03 22.17
CA ARG A 358 13.65 -9.67 22.13
C ARG A 358 13.48 -9.02 20.75
N ALA A 359 13.78 -9.77 19.69
CA ALA A 359 13.61 -9.34 18.31
C ALA A 359 12.13 -9.10 17.96
N PHE A 360 11.24 -9.97 18.41
CA PHE A 360 9.80 -9.93 18.13
C PHE A 360 9.01 -9.85 19.43
N THR A 361 8.97 -8.66 20.03
CA THR A 361 8.40 -8.42 21.38
C THR A 361 6.95 -8.89 21.54
N PHE A 362 6.16 -8.91 20.46
CA PHE A 362 4.79 -9.44 20.48
C PHE A 362 4.72 -10.95 20.79
N LEU A 363 5.77 -11.72 20.51
CA LEU A 363 5.84 -13.13 20.91
C LEU A 363 5.91 -13.28 22.43
N GLY A 364 6.46 -12.29 23.12
CA GLY A 364 6.47 -12.22 24.58
C GLY A 364 5.07 -12.18 25.19
N GLU A 365 4.07 -11.65 24.49
CA GLU A 365 2.67 -11.65 24.96
C GLU A 365 2.00 -13.04 24.93
N LEU A 366 2.65 -14.01 24.28
CA LEU A 366 2.15 -15.39 24.20
C LEU A 366 2.52 -16.22 25.43
N LEU A 367 3.47 -15.72 26.25
CA LEU A 367 4.05 -16.41 27.39
C LEU A 367 4.09 -15.48 28.63
N PRO A 368 3.99 -16.04 29.85
CA PRO A 368 4.33 -15.29 31.07
C PRO A 368 5.76 -14.74 31.01
N ALA A 369 5.99 -13.57 31.59
CA ALA A 369 7.33 -12.93 31.59
C ALA A 369 8.42 -13.80 32.24
N SER A 370 8.07 -14.64 33.21
CA SER A 370 8.95 -15.63 33.82
C SER A 370 9.45 -16.70 32.85
N GLU A 371 8.75 -16.92 31.74
CA GLU A 371 9.06 -17.94 30.73
C GLU A 371 9.86 -17.39 29.54
N HIS A 372 10.09 -16.08 29.43
CA HIS A 372 10.79 -15.49 28.26
C HIS A 372 12.22 -16.01 28.10
N GLY A 373 12.86 -16.43 29.19
CA GLY A 373 14.24 -16.93 29.21
C GLY A 373 15.25 -15.79 29.30
N GLN A 374 16.06 -15.79 30.37
CA GLN A 374 17.17 -14.85 30.51
C GLN A 374 18.41 -15.44 29.83
N THR A 375 18.96 -14.75 28.83
CA THR A 375 20.25 -15.14 28.24
C THR A 375 21.36 -14.33 28.90
N ALA A 376 22.14 -14.97 29.78
CA ALA A 376 23.44 -14.44 30.20
C ALA A 376 24.47 -14.82 29.13
N GLY A 377 24.59 -14.02 28.06
CA GLY A 377 25.49 -14.33 26.94
C GLY A 377 25.42 -13.33 25.78
N ARG A 378 26.27 -13.52 24.76
CA ARG A 378 26.25 -12.76 23.50
C ARG A 378 24.89 -12.95 22.80
N ASP A 379 24.32 -11.86 22.32
CA ASP A 379 23.08 -11.91 21.55
C ASP A 379 23.39 -12.40 20.13
N ASN A 380 23.02 -13.64 19.83
CA ASN A 380 23.22 -14.26 18.51
C ASN A 380 22.11 -13.90 17.51
N GLY A 381 21.25 -12.94 17.86
CA GLY A 381 20.10 -12.56 17.04
C GLY A 381 18.99 -13.63 17.00
N PRO A 382 17.90 -13.38 16.28
CA PRO A 382 16.73 -14.26 16.29
C PRO A 382 16.86 -15.49 15.39
N GLY A 383 17.94 -15.63 14.62
CA GLY A 383 18.06 -16.61 13.54
C GLY A 383 17.81 -18.06 13.95
N LEU A 384 18.45 -18.53 15.03
CA LEU A 384 18.25 -19.90 15.54
C LEU A 384 16.81 -20.15 16.00
N GLY A 385 16.23 -19.19 16.74
CA GLY A 385 14.84 -19.29 17.20
C GLY A 385 13.83 -19.24 16.05
N LEU A 386 14.10 -18.46 15.00
CA LEU A 386 13.29 -18.42 13.78
C LEU A 386 13.34 -19.75 13.04
N ARG A 387 14.54 -20.30 12.86
CA ARG A 387 14.74 -21.61 12.22
C ARG A 387 13.94 -22.69 12.97
N ALA A 388 14.07 -22.75 14.29
CA ALA A 388 13.34 -23.72 15.12
C ALA A 388 11.81 -23.50 15.06
N LEU A 389 11.35 -22.25 15.10
CA LEU A 389 9.93 -21.92 15.00
C LEU A 389 9.35 -22.34 13.64
N PHE A 390 10.04 -22.03 12.54
CA PHE A 390 9.60 -22.37 11.19
C PHE A 390 9.66 -23.87 10.94
N SER A 391 10.67 -24.57 11.46
CA SER A 391 10.71 -26.04 11.36
C SER A 391 9.53 -26.69 12.07
N ALA A 392 9.29 -26.34 13.34
CA ALA A 392 8.21 -26.93 14.14
C ALA A 392 6.80 -26.64 13.59
N LEU A 393 6.60 -25.50 12.89
CA LEU A 393 5.35 -25.21 12.20
C LEU A 393 5.26 -25.88 10.84
N GLY A 394 6.32 -25.83 10.05
CA GLY A 394 6.41 -26.38 8.69
C GLY A 394 6.21 -27.89 8.64
N GLU A 395 6.67 -28.62 9.66
CA GLU A 395 6.39 -30.06 9.82
C GLU A 395 4.90 -30.42 9.86
N ARG A 396 4.04 -29.45 10.21
CA ARG A 396 2.60 -29.67 10.39
C ARG A 396 1.75 -28.87 9.40
N ARG A 397 2.34 -27.93 8.68
CA ARG A 397 1.65 -26.93 7.88
C ARG A 397 2.46 -26.62 6.62
N LEU A 398 1.77 -26.59 5.49
CA LEU A 398 2.36 -26.08 4.26
C LEU A 398 2.41 -24.55 4.34
N LEU A 399 3.59 -24.00 4.58
CA LEU A 399 3.80 -22.56 4.80
C LEU A 399 4.54 -21.91 3.63
N ILE A 400 4.04 -20.75 3.21
CA ILE A 400 4.70 -19.86 2.25
C ILE A 400 5.03 -18.57 2.99
N LEU A 401 6.32 -18.28 3.16
CA LEU A 401 6.81 -17.09 3.85
C LEU A 401 7.46 -16.19 2.81
N THR A 402 6.95 -14.97 2.64
CA THR A 402 7.45 -14.05 1.61
C THR A 402 8.00 -12.77 2.20
N VAL A 403 9.22 -12.40 1.81
CA VAL A 403 9.80 -11.07 2.07
C VAL A 403 9.98 -10.36 0.74
N GLU A 404 9.15 -9.35 0.49
CA GLU A 404 9.26 -8.56 -0.73
C GLU A 404 10.27 -7.42 -0.62
N HIS A 405 10.89 -7.06 -1.74
CA HIS A 405 11.85 -5.95 -1.86
C HIS A 405 13.10 -6.11 -0.98
N LEU A 406 13.70 -7.30 -0.98
CA LEU A 406 14.89 -7.66 -0.21
C LEU A 406 16.05 -6.66 -0.37
N HIS A 407 16.15 -5.98 -1.51
CA HIS A 407 17.14 -4.92 -1.75
C HIS A 407 17.03 -3.72 -0.79
N LEU A 408 15.95 -3.61 -0.01
CA LEU A 408 15.72 -2.60 1.03
C LEU A 408 15.85 -3.14 2.46
N ALA A 409 16.26 -4.41 2.60
CA ALA A 409 16.43 -5.06 3.90
C ALA A 409 17.59 -4.44 4.69
N ASP A 410 17.43 -4.39 6.01
CA ASP A 410 18.48 -4.06 6.95
C ASP A 410 19.35 -5.29 7.27
N ASP A 411 20.54 -5.05 7.85
CA ASP A 411 21.50 -6.11 8.15
C ASP A 411 20.91 -7.19 9.08
N ALA A 412 20.08 -6.79 10.05
CA ALA A 412 19.42 -7.73 10.95
C ALA A 412 18.43 -8.66 10.21
N THR A 413 17.73 -8.18 9.19
CA THR A 413 16.92 -9.05 8.31
C THR A 413 17.80 -10.01 7.54
N CYS A 414 18.91 -9.53 6.99
CA CYS A 414 19.82 -10.38 6.22
C CYS A 414 20.42 -11.48 7.09
N ASP A 415 20.87 -11.15 8.30
CA ASP A 415 21.44 -12.12 9.25
C ASP A 415 20.39 -13.16 9.69
N ALA A 416 19.15 -12.72 9.94
CA ALA A 416 18.06 -13.62 10.28
C ALA A 416 17.69 -14.57 9.13
N LEU A 417 17.69 -14.09 7.88
CA LEU A 417 17.45 -14.91 6.69
C LEU A 417 18.60 -15.87 6.43
N GLU A 418 19.85 -15.42 6.55
CA GLU A 418 21.03 -16.27 6.37
C GLU A 418 21.04 -17.42 7.38
N ALA A 419 20.64 -17.18 8.63
CA ALA A 419 20.51 -18.23 9.64
C ALA A 419 19.53 -19.34 9.22
N LEU A 420 18.50 -19.05 8.41
CA LEU A 420 17.61 -20.08 7.87
C LEU A 420 18.31 -20.99 6.85
N LEU A 421 19.32 -20.46 6.15
CA LEU A 421 20.15 -21.16 5.17
C LEU A 421 21.31 -21.92 5.82
N THR A 422 21.55 -21.73 7.11
CA THR A 422 22.61 -22.47 7.82
C THR A 422 22.17 -23.90 8.15
N GLY A 423 23.03 -24.88 7.88
CA GLY A 423 22.78 -26.31 8.11
C GLY A 423 22.78 -27.13 6.82
N GLU A 424 22.47 -28.43 6.91
CA GLU A 424 22.33 -29.30 5.73
C GLU A 424 20.98 -29.09 5.03
N ASP A 425 19.90 -28.98 5.79
CA ASP A 425 18.54 -28.80 5.27
C ASP A 425 17.95 -27.44 5.66
N MET A 426 17.06 -26.90 4.85
CA MET A 426 16.23 -25.76 5.25
C MET A 426 15.00 -26.18 6.08
N PRO A 427 14.43 -25.29 6.91
CA PRO A 427 13.12 -25.54 7.52
C PRO A 427 12.08 -25.90 6.43
N PRO A 428 11.15 -26.84 6.67
CA PRO A 428 10.11 -27.28 5.73
C PRO A 428 9.04 -26.20 5.47
N VAL A 429 9.48 -25.09 4.88
CA VAL A 429 8.69 -23.94 4.45
C VAL A 429 9.15 -23.51 3.06
N LEU A 430 8.26 -22.86 2.31
CA LEU A 430 8.62 -22.18 1.08
C LEU A 430 8.95 -20.72 1.40
N LEU A 431 10.23 -20.35 1.36
CA LEU A 431 10.70 -18.98 1.54
C LEU A 431 10.80 -18.30 0.17
N LEU A 432 10.05 -17.23 -0.05
CA LEU A 432 10.09 -16.42 -1.28
C LEU A 432 10.73 -15.07 -0.97
N LEU A 433 11.78 -14.68 -1.69
CA LEU A 433 12.39 -13.36 -1.56
C LEU A 433 12.34 -12.64 -2.89
N THR A 434 11.75 -11.44 -2.94
CA THR A 434 11.70 -10.65 -4.18
C THR A 434 12.79 -9.58 -4.19
N LEU A 435 13.53 -9.44 -5.29
CA LEU A 435 14.62 -8.46 -5.39
C LEU A 435 14.72 -7.79 -6.76
N ARG A 436 15.47 -6.68 -6.78
CA ARG A 436 15.90 -5.94 -7.97
C ARG A 436 17.43 -6.03 -8.00
N PRO A 437 18.02 -6.95 -8.77
CA PRO A 437 19.46 -7.16 -8.78
C PRO A 437 20.25 -5.88 -9.10
N GLU A 438 19.71 -5.02 -9.96
CA GLU A 438 20.36 -3.80 -10.46
C GLU A 438 20.60 -2.71 -9.41
N VAL A 439 19.93 -2.78 -8.25
CA VAL A 439 20.11 -1.82 -7.14
C VAL A 439 20.85 -2.43 -5.95
N VAL A 440 21.33 -3.67 -6.05
CA VAL A 440 22.10 -4.32 -4.99
C VAL A 440 23.57 -3.93 -5.12
N SER A 441 24.09 -3.20 -4.13
CA SER A 441 25.51 -2.84 -4.07
C SER A 441 26.39 -4.09 -3.85
N PRO A 442 27.48 -4.29 -4.62
CA PRO A 442 28.31 -5.51 -4.55
C PRO A 442 28.90 -5.83 -3.17
N ASN A 443 29.21 -4.81 -2.36
CA ASN A 443 29.80 -4.97 -1.03
C ASN A 443 28.76 -4.85 0.10
N SER A 444 27.46 -4.98 -0.21
CA SER A 444 26.40 -4.91 0.79
C SER A 444 26.17 -6.26 1.48
N ARG A 445 25.56 -6.22 2.66
CA ARG A 445 25.13 -7.43 3.37
C ARG A 445 24.15 -8.29 2.55
N ILE A 446 23.32 -7.64 1.74
CA ILE A 446 22.40 -8.28 0.80
C ILE A 446 23.17 -9.08 -0.25
N ALA A 447 24.25 -8.52 -0.82
CA ALA A 447 25.10 -9.24 -1.77
C ALA A 447 25.68 -10.53 -1.14
N ALA A 448 26.22 -10.43 0.08
CA ALA A 448 26.72 -11.59 0.82
C ALA A 448 25.62 -12.65 1.09
N LEU A 449 24.40 -12.22 1.48
CA LEU A 449 23.26 -13.14 1.63
C LEU A 449 22.92 -13.85 0.31
N LEU A 450 22.96 -13.14 -0.82
CA LEU A 450 22.68 -13.71 -2.14
C LEU A 450 23.75 -14.73 -2.56
N GLU A 451 25.02 -14.51 -2.20
CA GLU A 451 26.09 -15.50 -2.41
C GLU A 451 25.85 -16.79 -1.62
N VAL A 452 25.48 -16.66 -0.33
CA VAL A 452 25.12 -17.81 0.51
C VAL A 452 23.90 -18.55 -0.08
N ALA A 453 22.86 -17.81 -0.48
CA ALA A 453 21.68 -18.39 -1.10
C ALA A 453 22.02 -19.11 -2.42
N ALA A 454 22.86 -18.53 -3.27
CA ALA A 454 23.24 -19.14 -4.55
C ALA A 454 24.03 -20.45 -4.38
N ALA A 455 24.73 -20.62 -3.26
CA ALA A 455 25.48 -21.84 -2.94
C ALA A 455 24.62 -22.93 -2.28
N HIS A 456 23.40 -22.61 -1.82
CA HIS A 456 22.56 -23.55 -1.08
C HIS A 456 21.78 -24.49 -2.04
N PRO A 457 21.78 -25.82 -1.84
CA PRO A 457 21.17 -26.77 -2.77
C PRO A 457 19.64 -26.65 -2.90
N ASP A 458 18.97 -26.20 -1.84
CA ASP A 458 17.52 -25.96 -1.81
C ASP A 458 17.09 -24.56 -2.29
N ALA A 459 18.03 -23.75 -2.79
CA ALA A 459 17.74 -22.43 -3.32
C ALA A 459 17.64 -22.44 -4.85
N GLU A 460 16.65 -21.73 -5.37
CA GLU A 460 16.45 -21.51 -6.81
C GLU A 460 16.19 -20.04 -7.12
N MET A 461 16.51 -19.64 -8.35
CA MET A 461 16.30 -18.29 -8.85
C MET A 461 15.29 -18.28 -9.99
N VAL A 462 14.28 -17.43 -9.86
CA VAL A 462 13.27 -17.14 -10.88
C VAL A 462 13.49 -15.72 -11.39
N THR A 463 13.91 -15.59 -12.64
CA THR A 463 14.13 -14.27 -13.26
C THR A 463 12.93 -13.85 -14.11
N LEU A 464 12.38 -12.68 -13.81
CA LEU A 464 11.29 -12.05 -14.54
C LEU A 464 11.84 -10.95 -15.46
N GLY A 465 11.85 -11.22 -16.77
CA GLY A 465 12.10 -10.23 -17.82
C GLY A 465 10.80 -9.67 -18.42
N PRO A 466 10.84 -8.96 -19.56
CA PRO A 466 9.62 -8.60 -20.28
C PRO A 466 8.73 -9.82 -20.63
N LEU A 467 7.44 -9.59 -20.83
CA LEU A 467 6.50 -10.60 -21.33
C LEU A 467 6.84 -10.95 -22.77
N ARG A 468 6.79 -12.25 -23.08
CA ARG A 468 6.95 -12.74 -24.44
C ARG A 468 5.67 -12.53 -25.25
N GLN A 469 5.79 -12.51 -26.57
CA GLN A 469 4.66 -12.36 -27.49
C GLN A 469 3.55 -13.39 -27.21
N ASP A 470 3.91 -14.66 -26.99
CA ASP A 470 2.94 -15.73 -26.67
C ASP A 470 2.27 -15.56 -25.30
N GLU A 471 2.87 -14.79 -24.38
CA GLU A 471 2.24 -14.42 -23.11
C GLU A 471 1.26 -13.25 -23.29
N ILE A 472 1.58 -12.30 -24.18
CA ILE A 472 0.72 -11.15 -24.50
C ILE A 472 -0.53 -11.60 -25.28
N GLU A 473 -0.37 -12.48 -26.27
CA GLU A 473 -1.48 -13.06 -27.04
C GLU A 473 -2.51 -13.74 -26.12
N ARG A 474 -2.03 -14.58 -25.18
CA ARG A 474 -2.92 -15.26 -24.23
C ARG A 474 -3.64 -14.29 -23.30
N LEU A 475 -2.95 -13.22 -22.88
CA LEU A 475 -3.54 -12.19 -22.04
C LEU A 475 -4.68 -11.47 -22.78
N LEU A 476 -4.50 -11.20 -24.07
CA LEU A 476 -5.56 -10.68 -24.94
C LEU A 476 -6.71 -11.68 -25.12
N ASP A 477 -6.43 -12.95 -25.40
CA ASP A 477 -7.47 -13.98 -25.57
C ASP A 477 -8.39 -14.09 -24.34
N GLU A 478 -7.82 -13.93 -23.15
CA GLU A 478 -8.54 -14.04 -21.88
C GLU A 478 -9.34 -12.78 -21.53
N HIS A 479 -8.81 -11.59 -21.83
CA HIS A 479 -9.37 -10.31 -21.36
C HIS A 479 -10.10 -9.51 -22.44
N VAL A 480 -9.82 -9.78 -23.71
CA VAL A 480 -10.40 -9.11 -24.88
C VAL A 480 -10.81 -10.20 -25.89
N PRO A 481 -11.91 -10.95 -25.62
CA PRO A 481 -12.35 -12.01 -26.52
C PRO A 481 -12.65 -11.46 -27.91
N GLY A 482 -12.02 -12.04 -28.94
CA GLY A 482 -12.15 -11.53 -30.31
C GLY A 482 -11.21 -10.36 -30.64
N ALA A 483 -10.12 -10.21 -29.90
CA ALA A 483 -9.07 -9.22 -30.18
C ALA A 483 -8.65 -9.23 -31.67
N PRO A 484 -8.42 -8.04 -32.28
CA PRO A 484 -7.99 -7.95 -33.67
C PRO A 484 -6.67 -8.69 -33.92
N PRO A 485 -6.50 -9.38 -35.06
CA PRO A 485 -5.22 -9.94 -35.47
C PRO A 485 -4.12 -8.85 -35.48
N GLY A 486 -2.96 -9.15 -34.89
CA GLY A 486 -1.83 -8.22 -34.82
C GLY A 486 -1.87 -7.23 -33.63
N LEU A 487 -2.93 -7.22 -32.82
CA LEU A 487 -2.97 -6.39 -31.61
C LEU A 487 -1.88 -6.79 -30.60
N ALA A 488 -1.61 -8.09 -30.45
CA ALA A 488 -0.53 -8.58 -29.59
C ALA A 488 0.84 -8.03 -30.04
N ASP A 489 1.10 -8.03 -31.35
CA ASP A 489 2.32 -7.53 -31.96
C ASP A 489 2.47 -6.03 -31.73
N HIS A 490 1.37 -5.28 -31.91
CA HIS A 490 1.33 -3.85 -31.64
C HIS A 490 1.67 -3.57 -30.17
N ILE A 491 1.00 -4.24 -29.22
CA ILE A 491 1.27 -4.04 -27.78
C ILE A 491 2.71 -4.42 -27.44
N ALA A 492 3.23 -5.52 -27.97
CA ALA A 492 4.62 -5.93 -27.75
C ALA A 492 5.62 -4.88 -28.25
N GLN A 493 5.41 -4.34 -29.46
CA GLN A 493 6.26 -3.29 -30.06
C GLN A 493 6.16 -1.94 -29.36
N GLN A 494 5.00 -1.62 -28.77
CA GLN A 494 4.79 -0.37 -28.05
C GLN A 494 5.42 -0.42 -26.65
N THR A 495 5.37 -1.57 -25.98
CA THR A 495 5.70 -1.68 -24.54
C THR A 495 7.05 -2.33 -24.26
N ASP A 496 7.74 -2.82 -25.29
CA ASP A 496 8.87 -3.74 -25.18
C ASP A 496 8.56 -4.97 -24.27
N GLY A 497 7.27 -5.33 -24.16
CA GLY A 497 6.78 -6.41 -23.30
C GLY A 497 6.80 -6.08 -21.79
N VAL A 498 7.05 -4.84 -21.37
CA VAL A 498 7.05 -4.49 -19.94
C VAL A 498 5.65 -4.73 -19.35
N PRO A 499 5.49 -5.64 -18.36
CA PRO A 499 4.17 -6.07 -17.90
C PRO A 499 3.24 -4.94 -17.46
N LEU A 500 3.79 -3.90 -16.82
CA LEU A 500 3.04 -2.72 -16.40
C LEU A 500 2.30 -2.07 -17.59
N PHE A 501 3.03 -1.76 -18.66
CA PHE A 501 2.45 -1.12 -19.84
C PHE A 501 1.61 -2.07 -20.70
N VAL A 502 1.99 -3.34 -20.80
CA VAL A 502 1.16 -4.36 -21.47
C VAL A 502 -0.22 -4.42 -20.82
N THR A 503 -0.24 -4.50 -19.49
CA THR A 503 -1.49 -4.60 -18.72
C THR A 503 -2.35 -3.35 -18.88
N ASP A 504 -1.74 -2.16 -18.85
CA ASP A 504 -2.45 -0.89 -19.08
C ASP A 504 -3.08 -0.82 -20.47
N MET A 505 -2.34 -1.22 -21.51
CA MET A 505 -2.83 -1.20 -22.88
C MET A 505 -3.99 -2.18 -23.07
N VAL A 506 -3.88 -3.39 -22.51
CA VAL A 506 -4.95 -4.38 -22.59
C VAL A 506 -6.20 -3.91 -21.84
N ARG A 507 -6.04 -3.28 -20.66
CA ARG A 507 -7.17 -2.65 -19.95
C ARG A 507 -7.84 -1.56 -20.79
N THR A 508 -7.04 -0.73 -21.45
CA THR A 508 -7.56 0.37 -22.30
C THR A 508 -8.41 -0.21 -23.44
N VAL A 509 -7.89 -1.22 -24.16
CA VAL A 509 -8.64 -1.89 -25.23
C VAL A 509 -9.89 -2.59 -24.70
N ARG A 510 -9.83 -3.22 -23.52
CA ARG A 510 -10.99 -3.87 -22.90
C ARG A 510 -12.12 -2.87 -22.60
N ARG A 511 -11.77 -1.65 -22.17
CA ARG A 511 -12.74 -0.59 -21.85
C ARG A 511 -13.40 -0.01 -23.10
N ASP A 512 -12.65 0.15 -24.18
CA ASP A 512 -13.19 0.62 -25.45
C ASP A 512 -12.70 -0.24 -26.63
N PRO A 513 -13.37 -1.37 -26.92
CA PRO A 513 -12.99 -2.28 -27.98
C PRO A 513 -13.09 -1.68 -29.39
N GLY A 514 -13.80 -0.56 -29.55
CA GLY A 514 -14.01 0.11 -30.84
C GLY A 514 -12.98 1.20 -31.16
N ALA A 515 -12.20 1.63 -30.16
CA ALA A 515 -11.16 2.63 -30.33
C ALA A 515 -9.91 2.04 -31.03
N PRO A 516 -9.13 2.89 -31.73
CA PRO A 516 -7.82 2.48 -32.21
C PRO A 516 -6.94 2.00 -31.04
N PRO A 517 -6.06 1.01 -31.26
CA PRO A 517 -5.21 0.50 -30.19
C PRO A 517 -4.31 1.62 -29.67
N PRO A 518 -4.22 1.80 -28.34
CA PRO A 518 -3.47 2.90 -27.76
C PRO A 518 -1.99 2.82 -28.16
N THR A 519 -1.30 3.94 -28.06
CA THR A 519 0.16 4.02 -28.15
C THR A 519 0.78 4.04 -26.76
N LEU A 520 2.07 3.70 -26.65
CA LEU A 520 2.78 3.89 -25.39
C LEU A 520 2.78 5.37 -25.01
N GLU A 521 2.93 6.26 -25.99
CA GLU A 521 2.94 7.70 -25.78
C GLU A 521 1.65 8.20 -25.12
N GLU A 522 0.48 7.72 -25.56
CA GLU A 522 -0.81 8.04 -24.95
C GLU A 522 -0.95 7.44 -23.54
N SER A 523 -0.46 6.23 -23.30
CA SER A 523 -0.49 5.62 -21.95
C SER A 523 0.41 6.37 -20.98
N VAL A 524 1.59 6.79 -21.43
CA VAL A 524 2.53 7.60 -20.65
C VAL A 524 1.99 9.01 -20.43
N ALA A 525 1.46 9.66 -21.46
CA ALA A 525 0.94 11.02 -21.35
C ALA A 525 -0.16 11.11 -20.29
N ARG A 526 -1.08 10.14 -20.27
CA ARG A 526 -2.13 10.04 -19.25
C ARG A 526 -1.59 9.88 -17.83
N ARG A 527 -0.56 9.04 -17.66
CA ARG A 527 0.16 8.90 -16.37
C ARG A 527 0.86 10.20 -15.95
N ILE A 528 1.37 11.00 -16.90
CA ILE A 528 2.03 12.29 -16.64
C ILE A 528 0.99 13.36 -16.26
N GLU A 529 -0.15 13.41 -16.96
CA GLU A 529 -1.23 14.36 -16.69
C GLU A 529 -1.79 14.24 -15.27
N GLY A 530 -1.79 13.03 -14.69
CA GLY A 530 -2.18 12.80 -13.30
C GLY A 530 -1.17 13.27 -12.24
N LEU A 531 -0.01 13.77 -12.64
CA LEU A 531 1.03 14.26 -11.72
C LEU A 531 0.92 15.77 -11.50
N ASP A 532 1.37 16.22 -10.33
CA ASP A 532 1.54 17.65 -10.06
C ASP A 532 2.66 18.28 -10.91
N ALA A 533 2.68 19.62 -10.96
CA ALA A 533 3.63 20.38 -11.78
C ALA A 533 5.10 20.16 -11.38
N ASP A 534 5.37 19.79 -10.13
CA ASP A 534 6.73 19.56 -9.63
C ASP A 534 7.24 18.21 -10.12
N ALA A 535 6.42 17.17 -10.00
CA ALA A 535 6.64 15.84 -10.55
C ALA A 535 6.83 15.87 -12.07
N GLN A 536 6.00 16.63 -12.80
CA GLN A 536 6.18 16.79 -14.24
C GLN A 536 7.52 17.46 -14.60
N ARG A 537 7.92 18.51 -13.86
CA ARG A 537 9.24 19.17 -14.04
C ARG A 537 10.39 18.22 -13.75
N VAL A 538 10.34 17.47 -12.64
CA VAL A 538 11.38 16.51 -12.25
C VAL A 538 11.49 15.38 -13.26
N LEU A 539 10.36 14.86 -13.77
CA LEU A 539 10.37 13.85 -14.83
C LEU A 539 11.04 14.38 -16.07
N ALA A 540 10.69 15.58 -16.49
CA ALA A 540 11.28 16.17 -17.67
C ALA A 540 12.78 16.43 -17.50
N ALA A 541 13.24 16.90 -16.34
CA ALA A 541 14.66 17.08 -16.05
C ALA A 541 15.42 15.74 -16.09
N THR A 542 14.82 14.70 -15.50
CA THR A 542 15.36 13.33 -15.54
C THR A 542 15.45 12.80 -16.98
N CYS A 543 14.42 13.05 -17.79
CA CYS A 543 14.33 12.65 -19.21
C CYS A 543 15.20 13.49 -20.16
N LEU A 544 15.52 14.74 -19.83
CA LEU A 544 16.36 15.60 -20.66
C LEU A 544 17.85 15.31 -20.46
N SER A 545 18.21 14.75 -19.31
CA SER A 545 19.59 14.50 -18.93
C SER A 545 20.19 13.32 -19.69
N ARG A 546 21.42 13.47 -20.22
CA ARG A 546 22.16 12.36 -20.85
C ARG A 546 22.61 11.29 -19.87
N ARG A 547 22.68 11.63 -18.58
CA ARG A 547 22.95 10.74 -17.46
C ARG A 547 21.94 11.03 -16.36
N PRO A 548 21.56 10.05 -15.55
CA PRO A 548 20.64 10.29 -14.44
C PRO A 548 21.18 11.39 -13.51
N PRO A 549 20.45 12.51 -13.35
CA PRO A 549 20.90 13.61 -12.51
C PRO A 549 20.79 13.24 -11.03
N ARG A 550 21.76 13.70 -10.22
CA ARG A 550 21.67 13.59 -8.76
C ARG A 550 20.65 14.59 -8.21
N ASP A 551 20.11 14.33 -7.02
CA ASP A 551 19.07 15.14 -6.39
C ASP A 551 19.41 16.64 -6.38
N ARG A 552 20.63 17.02 -5.99
CA ARG A 552 21.08 18.44 -6.00
C ARG A 552 21.09 19.12 -7.36
N VAL A 553 21.18 18.34 -8.44
CA VAL A 553 21.11 18.83 -9.81
C VAL A 553 19.64 19.00 -10.19
N LEU A 554 18.77 18.04 -9.82
CA LEU A 554 17.32 18.16 -10.00
C LEU A 554 16.71 19.33 -9.23
N GLU A 555 17.12 19.55 -7.96
CA GLU A 555 16.73 20.70 -7.13
C GLU A 555 16.97 22.01 -7.90
N ARG A 556 18.20 22.20 -8.40
CA ARG A 556 18.57 23.39 -9.16
C ARG A 556 17.87 23.50 -10.50
N ALA A 557 17.81 22.41 -11.27
CA ALA A 557 17.22 22.41 -12.60
C ALA A 557 15.71 22.62 -12.60
N CYS A 558 15.03 22.13 -11.57
CA CYS A 558 13.58 22.26 -11.44
C CYS A 558 13.18 23.50 -10.62
N GLY A 559 14.14 24.18 -9.99
CA GLY A 559 13.87 25.27 -9.04
C GLY A 559 13.09 24.77 -7.83
N LEU A 560 13.38 23.56 -7.38
CA LEU A 560 12.71 22.89 -6.28
C LEU A 560 13.63 22.81 -5.07
N GLU A 561 13.06 23.04 -3.90
CA GLU A 561 13.68 22.64 -2.65
C GLU A 561 13.69 21.11 -2.55
N ALA A 562 14.60 20.57 -1.73
CA ALA A 562 14.77 19.12 -1.55
C ALA A 562 13.45 18.38 -1.22
N ASP A 563 12.54 19.04 -0.49
CA ASP A 563 11.25 18.47 -0.10
C ASP A 563 10.29 18.31 -1.29
N ALA A 564 10.15 19.34 -2.12
CA ALA A 564 9.29 19.29 -3.30
C ALA A 564 9.86 18.31 -4.34
N LEU A 565 11.19 18.25 -4.48
CA LEU A 565 11.85 17.23 -5.31
C LEU A 565 11.53 15.81 -4.80
N TYR A 566 11.56 15.59 -3.49
CA TYR A 566 11.28 14.30 -2.91
C TYR A 566 9.83 13.86 -3.13
N ASP A 567 8.86 14.75 -2.90
CA ASP A 567 7.43 14.45 -3.08
C ASP A 567 7.16 14.15 -4.57
N ALA A 568 7.78 14.92 -5.47
CA ALA A 568 7.80 14.66 -6.91
C ALA A 568 8.39 13.29 -7.27
N MET A 569 9.56 12.91 -6.73
CA MET A 569 10.18 11.60 -6.98
C MET A 569 9.31 10.44 -6.49
N VAL A 570 8.63 10.61 -5.36
CA VAL A 570 7.69 9.63 -4.80
C VAL A 570 6.50 9.45 -5.73
N ALA A 571 5.90 10.54 -6.21
CA ALA A 571 4.81 10.52 -7.18
C ALA A 571 5.23 9.83 -8.49
N LEU A 572 6.42 10.16 -9.01
CA LEU A 572 6.95 9.56 -10.24
C LEU A 572 7.22 8.06 -10.12
N ASN A 573 7.73 7.61 -8.98
CA ASN A 573 7.96 6.19 -8.73
C ASN A 573 6.63 5.44 -8.50
N GLY A 574 5.66 6.08 -7.84
CA GLY A 574 4.30 5.55 -7.67
C GLY A 574 3.57 5.38 -9.00
N ALA A 575 3.66 6.39 -9.88
CA ALA A 575 3.16 6.36 -11.25
C ALA A 575 3.97 5.43 -12.18
N GLY A 576 5.01 4.76 -11.67
CA GLY A 576 5.84 3.82 -12.42
C GLY A 576 6.59 4.46 -13.58
N LEU A 577 6.83 5.77 -13.57
CA LEU A 577 7.51 6.50 -14.65
C LEU A 577 9.03 6.56 -14.44
N VAL A 578 9.48 6.53 -13.18
CA VAL A 578 10.90 6.45 -12.83
C VAL A 578 11.17 5.23 -11.96
N ARG A 579 12.42 4.76 -11.99
CA ARG A 579 12.95 3.74 -11.08
C ARG A 579 14.26 4.23 -10.46
N PRO A 580 14.57 3.82 -9.22
CA PRO A 580 15.90 4.04 -8.66
C PRO A 580 16.94 3.17 -9.38
N GLU A 581 18.11 3.73 -9.66
CA GLU A 581 19.30 3.04 -10.16
C GLU A 581 20.53 3.58 -9.43
N ALA A 582 21.48 2.73 -9.06
CA ALA A 582 22.73 3.21 -8.47
C ALA A 582 23.66 3.70 -9.58
N ASP A 583 24.18 4.92 -9.44
CA ASP A 583 25.24 5.42 -10.32
C ASP A 583 26.58 4.71 -10.04
N ARG A 584 27.62 5.05 -10.81
CA ARG A 584 28.94 4.43 -10.68
C ARG A 584 29.61 4.64 -9.32
N ASP A 585 29.17 5.64 -8.56
CA ASP A 585 29.67 5.95 -7.21
C ASP A 585 28.76 5.34 -6.12
N GLY A 586 27.75 4.55 -6.52
CA GLY A 586 26.79 3.93 -5.60
C GLY A 586 25.68 4.87 -5.12
N VAL A 587 25.55 6.07 -5.70
CA VAL A 587 24.48 7.02 -5.37
C VAL A 587 23.23 6.63 -6.13
N VAL A 588 22.12 6.41 -5.42
CA VAL A 588 20.84 6.10 -6.05
C VAL A 588 20.27 7.35 -6.73
N VAL A 589 19.97 7.23 -8.01
CA VAL A 589 19.43 8.27 -8.89
C VAL A 589 18.16 7.76 -9.56
N ALA A 590 17.23 8.66 -9.86
CA ALA A 590 16.02 8.31 -10.59
C ALA A 590 16.32 8.19 -12.09
N VAL A 591 15.85 7.11 -12.73
CA VAL A 591 15.95 6.90 -14.17
C VAL A 591 14.59 6.60 -14.77
N PRO A 592 14.29 7.05 -15.99
CA PRO A 592 13.02 6.72 -16.64
C PRO A 592 12.90 5.21 -16.82
N VAL A 593 11.71 4.64 -16.57
CA VAL A 593 11.52 3.19 -16.70
C VAL A 593 11.56 2.69 -18.15
N HIS A 594 11.34 3.59 -19.12
CA HIS A 594 11.29 3.27 -20.54
C HIS A 594 11.95 4.39 -21.37
N PRO A 595 12.78 4.08 -22.38
CA PRO A 595 13.49 5.09 -23.18
C PRO A 595 12.57 6.11 -23.87
N ARG A 596 11.40 5.66 -24.36
CA ARG A 596 10.41 6.54 -25.03
C ARG A 596 9.74 7.57 -24.11
N LEU A 597 9.88 7.46 -22.78
CA LEU A 597 9.40 8.50 -21.85
C LEU A 597 10.03 9.87 -22.14
N MET A 598 11.26 9.87 -22.68
CA MET A 598 11.96 11.10 -23.04
C MET A 598 11.21 11.90 -24.10
N ASP A 599 10.63 11.24 -25.09
CA ASP A 599 9.94 11.91 -26.19
C ASP A 599 8.59 12.48 -25.75
N VAL A 600 7.88 11.79 -24.86
CA VAL A 600 6.60 12.25 -24.30
C VAL A 600 6.81 13.42 -23.34
N ALA A 601 7.76 13.29 -22.40
CA ALA A 601 8.05 14.35 -21.43
C ALA A 601 8.51 15.66 -22.10
N ARG A 602 9.22 15.57 -23.24
CA ARG A 602 9.64 16.74 -24.03
C ARG A 602 8.48 17.50 -24.68
N ARG A 603 7.39 16.81 -25.05
CA ARG A 603 6.23 17.46 -25.70
C ARG A 603 5.38 18.27 -24.73
N GLY A 604 5.42 17.94 -23.43
CA GLY A 604 4.65 18.63 -22.39
C GLY A 604 5.25 19.94 -21.88
N LEU A 605 6.50 20.24 -22.22
CA LEU A 605 7.19 21.47 -21.80
C LEU A 605 7.32 22.47 -22.95
N ASP A 606 7.19 23.77 -22.64
CA ASP A 606 7.50 24.81 -23.61
C ASP A 606 9.02 24.92 -23.87
N ALA A 607 9.38 25.50 -25.02
CA ALA A 607 10.77 25.59 -25.47
C ALA A 607 11.68 26.45 -24.57
N LEU A 608 11.10 27.36 -23.78
CA LEU A 608 11.86 28.23 -22.87
C LEU A 608 12.26 27.44 -21.61
N HIS A 609 11.33 26.72 -21.01
CA HIS A 609 11.56 25.87 -19.84
C HIS A 609 12.53 24.72 -20.15
N VAL A 610 12.41 24.08 -21.32
CA VAL A 610 13.38 23.06 -21.76
C VAL A 610 14.79 23.65 -21.84
N ARG A 611 14.94 24.88 -22.35
CA ARG A 611 16.24 25.54 -22.48
C ARG A 611 16.84 25.89 -21.12
N GLN A 612 16.03 26.44 -20.20
CA GLN A 612 16.47 26.77 -18.84
C GLN A 612 16.88 25.52 -18.05
N MET A 613 16.09 24.44 -18.15
CA MET A 613 16.46 23.16 -17.53
C MET A 613 17.75 22.60 -18.12
N HIS A 614 17.93 22.66 -19.44
CA HIS A 614 19.15 22.17 -20.09
C HIS A 614 20.39 22.99 -19.72
N GLU A 615 20.27 24.29 -19.40
CA GLU A 615 21.39 25.09 -18.90
C GLU A 615 21.74 24.77 -17.43
N ALA A 616 20.79 24.23 -16.66
CA ALA A 616 20.98 23.87 -15.26
C ALA A 616 21.42 22.41 -15.02
N LEU A 617 21.14 21.52 -15.99
CA LEU A 617 21.57 20.11 -16.04
C LEU A 617 22.99 19.97 -16.59
#